data_AF-A0A8C9SHG4-F1
#
_entry.id   AF-A0A8C9SHG4-F1
#
_cell.length_a   1.000
_cell.length_b   1.000
_cell.length_c   1.000
_cell.angle_alpha   90.00
_cell.angle_beta   90.00
_cell.angle_gamma   90.00
#
_symmetry.space_group_name_H-M   'P 1'
#
loop_
_entity.id
_entity.type
_entity.pdbx_description
1 polymer ?
#
loop_
_entity_poly.entity_id
_entity_poly.type
_entity_poly.pdbx_seq_one_letter_code
_entity_poly.pdbx_strand_id
1 'polypeptide(L)'
;MIRKYDKINERACRVVTESMERCAGCSQPILERFLLSVLDRVWHCRCVRCSDCRCSLSRSCFSRDGKIYCKDDFFRRFGTKCAGCLQAIFPSDLVRRVREKVFHLTCFTCTACNKQLNTGDEMYIIDENNFVCKDDYLKSSTVTEIGVNSGNLMPLSKRTYNIR
;
A
#
# COMPACT_ATOMS: atom_id res chain seq x y z
N MET A 1 -7.24 0.85 17.74
CA MET A 1 -7.97 2.13 17.56
C MET A 1 -7.53 3.10 18.64
N ILE A 2 -7.51 4.41 18.35
CA ILE A 2 -7.07 5.44 19.31
C ILE A 2 -8.20 5.69 20.30
N ARG A 3 -7.92 5.60 21.60
CA ARG A 3 -8.90 5.83 22.66
C ARG A 3 -8.43 6.97 23.57
N LYS A 4 -9.35 7.87 23.91
CA LYS A 4 -9.10 9.02 24.79
C LYS A 4 -9.54 8.69 26.21
N TYR A 5 -8.66 8.97 27.17
CA TYR A 5 -8.90 8.72 28.60
C TYR A 5 -8.61 9.99 29.40
N ASP A 6 -9.35 10.16 30.51
CA ASP A 6 -9.07 11.18 31.52
C ASP A 6 -8.30 10.53 32.67
N LYS A 7 -7.00 10.84 32.79
CA LYS A 7 -6.09 10.28 33.79
C LYS A 7 -6.49 10.67 35.22
N ILE A 8 -7.24 11.76 35.37
CA ILE A 8 -7.65 12.29 36.69
C ILE A 8 -8.95 11.62 37.18
N ASN A 9 -9.77 11.09 36.26
CA ASN A 9 -11.07 10.49 36.59
C ASN A 9 -11.02 8.97 36.87
N GLU A 10 -9.84 8.35 36.86
CA GLU A 10 -9.63 6.91 37.11
C GLU A 10 -9.64 6.56 38.61
N ARG A 11 -10.15 7.45 39.48
CA ARG A 11 -10.27 7.24 40.93
C ARG A 11 -11.55 6.48 41.30
N ALA A 12 -11.60 5.21 40.93
CA ALA A 12 -12.32 4.21 41.73
C ALA A 12 -11.49 2.94 42.04
N CYS A 13 -10.24 2.81 41.57
CA CYS A 13 -9.33 1.73 41.97
C CYS A 13 -7.90 2.09 41.53
N ARG A 14 -6.85 2.15 42.34
CA ARG A 14 -6.57 1.84 43.74
C ARG A 14 -5.34 2.68 44.11
N VAL A 15 -5.28 3.13 45.34
CA VAL A 15 -4.06 3.65 45.97
C VAL A 15 -3.00 2.53 45.89
N VAL A 16 -1.88 2.69 45.14
CA VAL A 16 -0.45 2.60 45.53
C VAL A 16 0.46 2.76 44.26
N THR A 17 1.57 3.50 44.40
CA THR A 17 2.84 3.47 43.64
C THR A 17 3.09 4.43 42.47
N GLU A 18 4.27 5.03 42.53
CA GLU A 18 4.93 5.93 41.60
C GLU A 18 5.26 5.24 40.26
N SER A 19 4.30 5.17 39.34
CA SER A 19 4.63 4.89 37.94
C SER A 19 4.05 5.97 37.05
N MET A 20 4.80 7.07 36.96
CA MET A 20 4.54 8.14 36.01
C MET A 20 4.64 7.56 34.59
N GLU A 21 3.49 7.17 34.04
CA GLU A 21 3.38 6.67 32.67
C GLU A 21 4.13 7.57 31.70
N ARG A 22 5.09 6.98 30.97
CA ARG A 22 5.92 7.69 30.00
C ARG A 22 5.26 7.66 28.63
N CYS A 23 5.15 8.82 28.02
CA CYS A 23 4.63 8.95 26.67
C CYS A 23 5.52 8.18 25.68
N ALA A 24 4.96 7.22 24.96
CA ALA A 24 5.71 6.42 23.99
C ALA A 24 6.31 7.24 22.83
N GLY A 25 5.81 8.46 22.57
CA GLY A 25 6.34 9.34 21.53
C GLY A 25 7.50 10.27 21.93
N CYS A 26 7.62 10.62 23.21
CA CYS A 26 8.65 11.58 23.68
C CYS A 26 9.41 11.11 24.93
N SER A 27 9.05 9.95 25.48
CA SER A 27 9.62 9.32 26.68
C SER A 27 9.48 10.13 27.99
N GLN A 28 8.81 11.29 27.93
CA GLN A 28 8.53 12.13 29.09
C GLN A 28 7.30 11.62 29.86
N PRO A 29 7.24 11.81 31.19
CA PRO A 29 6.07 11.48 31.98
C PRO A 29 4.84 12.28 31.52
N ILE A 30 3.68 11.63 31.48
CA ILE A 30 2.40 12.27 31.15
C ILE A 30 1.80 12.87 32.42
N LEU A 31 1.80 14.20 32.48
CA LEU A 31 1.18 15.01 33.54
C LEU A 31 -0.16 15.63 33.12
N GLU A 32 -0.52 15.49 31.84
CA GLU A 32 -1.76 16.03 31.28
C GLU A 32 -2.99 15.32 31.86
N ARG A 33 -4.09 16.07 31.99
CA ARG A 33 -5.40 15.50 32.37
C ARG A 33 -5.86 14.42 31.41
N PHE A 34 -5.68 14.64 30.11
CA PHE A 34 -6.12 13.71 29.08
C PHE A 34 -4.92 13.03 28.43
N LEU A 35 -5.02 11.72 28.28
CA LEU A 35 -4.06 10.92 27.53
C LEU A 35 -4.76 10.14 26.42
N LEU A 36 -3.96 9.68 25.46
CA LEU A 36 -4.41 8.76 24.44
C LEU A 36 -3.74 7.41 24.66
N SER A 37 -4.53 6.33 24.65
CA SER A 37 -4.00 4.98 24.55
C SER A 37 -4.03 4.54 23.09
N VAL A 38 -2.87 4.15 22.60
CA VAL A 38 -2.65 3.68 21.23
C VAL A 38 -1.77 2.44 21.31
N LEU A 39 -2.35 1.28 20.93
CA LEU A 39 -1.65 -0.02 20.91
C LEU A 39 -1.06 -0.37 22.28
N ASP A 40 -1.90 -0.23 23.31
CA ASP A 40 -1.58 -0.53 24.72
C ASP A 40 -0.40 0.30 25.27
N ARG A 41 -0.09 1.42 24.61
CA ARG A 41 0.86 2.42 25.08
C ARG A 41 0.16 3.76 25.25
N VAL A 42 0.64 4.52 26.21
CA VAL A 42 0.13 5.85 26.53
C VAL A 42 0.92 6.95 25.83
N TRP A 43 0.20 7.96 25.39
CA TRP A 43 0.72 9.08 24.62
C TRP A 43 0.09 10.39 25.09
N HIS A 44 0.87 11.47 25.04
CA HIS A 44 0.28 12.82 25.06
C HIS A 44 -0.61 13.01 23.84
N CYS A 45 -1.66 13.81 23.99
CA CYS A 45 -2.55 14.15 22.86
C CYS A 45 -1.75 14.78 21.70
N ARG A 46 -0.74 15.61 22.01
CA ARG A 46 0.15 16.24 21.03
C ARG A 46 1.20 15.31 20.42
N CYS A 47 1.51 14.19 21.07
CA CYS A 47 2.56 13.26 20.62
C CYS A 47 2.01 12.17 19.71
N VAL A 48 0.69 12.00 19.64
CA VAL A 48 0.05 11.09 18.68
C VAL A 48 0.07 11.73 17.28
N ARG A 49 1.21 11.59 16.62
CA ARG A 49 1.49 12.17 15.30
C ARG A 49 2.14 11.13 14.39
N CYS A 50 1.92 11.25 13.09
CA CYS A 50 2.61 10.42 12.10
C CYS A 50 4.13 10.57 12.25
N SER A 51 4.85 9.45 12.22
CA SER A 51 6.32 9.47 12.31
C SER A 51 6.98 10.12 11.09
N ASP A 52 6.27 10.18 9.96
CA ASP A 52 6.72 10.76 8.70
C ASP A 52 6.27 12.21 8.53
N CYS A 53 5.00 12.43 8.18
CA CYS A 53 4.49 13.77 7.89
C CYS A 53 4.16 14.61 9.14
N ARG A 54 4.30 14.06 10.34
CA ARG A 54 4.00 14.72 11.62
C ARG A 54 2.55 15.19 11.81
N CYS A 55 1.62 14.80 10.93
CA CYS A 55 0.21 15.12 11.08
C CYS A 55 -0.39 14.46 12.35
N SER A 56 -1.35 15.13 12.99
CA SER A 56 -2.04 14.62 14.18
C SER A 56 -2.94 13.44 13.82
N LEU A 57 -2.83 12.32 14.55
CA LEU A 57 -3.65 11.14 14.32
C LEU A 57 -4.80 11.12 15.34
N SER A 58 -6.02 11.43 14.90
CA SER A 58 -7.16 11.60 15.81
C SER A 58 -8.12 10.42 15.84
N ARG A 59 -8.30 9.71 14.71
CA ARG A 59 -9.29 8.63 14.57
C ARG A 59 -8.64 7.25 14.48
N SER A 60 -7.63 7.12 13.64
CA SER A 60 -6.92 5.88 13.40
C SER A 60 -5.45 6.15 13.08
N CYS A 61 -4.65 5.13 13.32
CA CYS A 61 -3.23 5.11 13.00
C CYS A 61 -2.83 3.69 12.64
N PHE A 62 -1.73 3.57 11.92
CA PHE A 62 -1.08 2.29 11.62
C PHE A 62 0.24 2.22 12.36
N SER A 63 0.62 1.04 12.84
CA SER A 63 1.90 0.86 13.53
C SER A 63 2.81 -0.14 12.87
N ARG A 64 4.11 0.16 12.93
CA ARG A 64 5.18 -0.74 12.54
C ARG A 64 6.42 -0.38 13.34
N ASP A 65 7.10 -1.39 13.90
CA ASP A 65 8.37 -1.26 14.62
C ASP A 65 8.35 -0.18 15.73
N GLY A 66 7.27 -0.18 16.51
CA GLY A 66 7.08 0.78 17.62
C GLY A 66 6.76 2.22 17.19
N LYS A 67 6.68 2.50 15.89
CA LYS A 67 6.30 3.80 15.32
C LYS A 67 4.85 3.79 14.86
N ILE A 68 4.21 4.96 14.91
CA ILE A 68 2.85 5.18 14.40
C ILE A 68 2.86 6.07 13.16
N TYR A 69 1.99 5.78 12.20
CA TYR A 69 1.90 6.42 10.90
C TYR A 69 0.45 6.77 10.56
N CYS A 70 0.26 7.80 9.74
CA CYS A 70 -1.02 8.02 9.07
C CYS A 70 -1.26 6.92 8.02
N LYS A 71 -2.49 6.82 7.53
CA LYS A 71 -2.86 5.87 6.47
C LYS A 71 -1.92 6.01 5.27
N ASP A 72 -1.76 7.23 4.77
CA ASP A 72 -1.08 7.47 3.51
C ASP A 72 0.41 7.14 3.58
N ASP A 73 1.11 7.60 4.62
CA ASP A 73 2.54 7.32 4.81
C ASP A 73 2.79 5.83 5.09
N PHE A 74 1.87 5.16 5.79
CA PHE A 74 1.98 3.73 6.03
C PHE A 74 1.92 2.92 4.73
N PHE A 75 0.91 3.16 3.89
CA PHE A 75 0.78 2.48 2.60
C PHE A 75 1.90 2.89 1.64
N ARG A 76 2.34 4.15 1.67
CA ARG A 76 3.47 4.62 0.87
C ARG A 76 4.77 3.88 1.21
N ARG A 77 5.06 3.64 2.48
CA ARG A 77 6.28 2.96 2.93
C ARG A 77 6.22 1.44 2.83
N PHE A 78 5.12 0.87 3.33
CA PHE A 78 5.03 -0.55 3.65
C PHE A 78 3.92 -1.27 2.87
N GLY A 79 3.11 -0.53 2.11
CA GLY A 79 2.05 -1.08 1.28
C GLY A 79 2.59 -1.78 0.03
N THR A 80 1.70 -2.51 -0.63
CA THR A 80 1.96 -3.08 -1.95
C THR A 80 2.26 -1.97 -2.95
N LYS A 81 3.27 -2.20 -3.79
CA LYS A 81 3.62 -1.28 -4.88
C LYS A 81 3.10 -1.81 -6.20
N CYS A 82 2.69 -0.90 -7.07
CA CYS A 82 2.34 -1.23 -8.44
C CYS A 82 3.58 -1.74 -9.17
N ALA A 83 3.49 -2.90 -9.79
CA ALA A 83 4.60 -3.47 -10.55
C ALA A 83 4.94 -2.66 -11.83
N GLY A 84 3.99 -1.88 -12.36
CA GLY A 84 4.20 -0.98 -13.50
C GLY A 84 4.94 0.32 -13.13
N CYS A 85 4.38 1.16 -12.25
CA CYS A 85 4.95 2.48 -11.93
C CYS A 85 5.79 2.54 -10.63
N LEU A 86 5.89 1.43 -9.89
CA LEU A 86 6.58 1.30 -8.60
C LEU A 86 6.05 2.21 -7.47
N GLN A 87 4.94 2.91 -7.71
CA GLN A 87 4.25 3.71 -6.69
C GLN A 87 3.39 2.84 -5.78
N ALA A 88 3.14 3.33 -4.57
CA ALA A 88 2.28 2.63 -3.63
C ALA A 88 0.84 2.54 -4.14
N ILE A 89 0.20 1.41 -3.81
CA ILE A 89 -1.22 1.17 -4.06
C ILE A 89 -1.98 1.50 -2.79
N PHE A 90 -2.88 2.48 -2.88
CA PHE A 90 -3.77 2.86 -1.79
C PHE A 90 -5.04 1.98 -1.78
N PRO A 91 -5.70 1.83 -0.63
CA PRO A 91 -6.95 1.05 -0.54
C PRO A 91 -8.09 1.54 -1.44
N SER A 92 -8.02 2.79 -1.90
CA SER A 92 -8.99 3.41 -2.83
C SER A 92 -8.63 3.19 -4.30
N ASP A 93 -7.42 2.71 -4.60
CA ASP A 93 -6.96 2.56 -5.97
C ASP A 93 -7.66 1.39 -6.65
N LEU A 94 -8.09 1.62 -7.89
CA LEU A 94 -8.52 0.54 -8.76
C LEU A 94 -7.28 -0.20 -9.27
N VAL A 95 -7.28 -1.51 -9.08
CA VAL A 95 -6.11 -2.36 -9.36
C VAL A 95 -6.47 -3.55 -10.22
N ARG A 96 -5.44 -4.05 -10.90
CA ARG A 96 -5.46 -5.30 -11.66
C ARG A 96 -4.44 -6.25 -11.03
N ARG A 97 -4.82 -7.52 -10.87
CA ARG A 97 -3.92 -8.57 -10.38
C ARG A 97 -3.62 -9.55 -11.50
N VAL A 98 -2.33 -9.74 -11.77
CA VAL A 98 -1.86 -10.73 -12.73
C VAL A 98 -0.74 -11.51 -12.08
N ARG A 99 -0.92 -12.83 -11.97
CA ARG A 99 -0.05 -13.71 -11.18
C ARG A 99 0.06 -13.16 -9.74
N GLU A 100 1.28 -13.03 -9.22
CA GLU A 100 1.56 -12.48 -7.88
C GLU A 100 1.80 -10.95 -7.88
N LYS A 101 1.53 -10.27 -9.00
CA LYS A 101 1.78 -8.83 -9.15
C LYS A 101 0.48 -8.03 -9.18
N VAL A 102 0.55 -6.82 -8.66
CA VAL A 102 -0.56 -5.87 -8.62
C VAL A 102 -0.18 -4.63 -9.40
N PHE A 103 -1.10 -4.12 -10.21
CA PHE A 103 -0.92 -2.94 -11.04
C PHE A 103 -2.06 -1.97 -10.78
N HIS A 104 -1.79 -0.66 -10.83
CA HIS A 104 -2.86 0.32 -11.00
C HIS A 104 -3.60 0.03 -12.31
N LEU A 105 -4.91 0.27 -12.35
CA LEU A 105 -5.70 0.07 -13.56
C LEU A 105 -5.13 0.85 -14.76
N THR A 106 -4.64 2.07 -14.52
CA THR A 106 -3.98 2.93 -15.52
C THR A 106 -2.60 2.46 -15.95
N CYS A 107 -1.94 1.63 -15.13
CA CYS A 107 -0.63 1.03 -15.44
C CYS A 107 -0.77 -0.33 -16.11
N PHE A 108 -1.99 -0.86 -16.23
CA PHE A 108 -2.27 -2.14 -16.85
C PHE A 108 -2.68 -1.94 -18.32
N THR A 109 -1.70 -1.52 -19.12
CA THR A 109 -1.87 -1.10 -20.52
C THR A 109 -0.96 -1.89 -21.46
N CYS A 110 -1.30 -1.90 -22.74
CA CYS A 110 -0.44 -2.40 -23.80
C CYS A 110 0.81 -1.52 -23.93
N THR A 111 2.00 -2.08 -23.83
CA THR A 111 3.28 -1.36 -23.98
C THR A 111 3.47 -0.79 -25.39
N ALA A 112 2.78 -1.33 -26.41
CA ALA A 112 2.89 -0.85 -27.79
C ALA A 112 1.95 0.34 -28.11
N CYS A 113 0.69 0.29 -27.68
CA CYS A 113 -0.31 1.32 -28.02
C CYS A 113 -0.87 2.09 -26.83
N ASN A 114 -0.42 1.79 -25.61
CA ASN A 114 -0.92 2.36 -24.34
C ASN A 114 -2.42 2.11 -24.08
N LYS A 115 -3.08 1.23 -24.85
CA LYS A 115 -4.47 0.83 -24.61
C LYS A 115 -4.60 0.12 -23.27
N GLN A 116 -5.54 0.55 -22.43
CA GLN A 116 -5.90 -0.13 -21.18
C GLN A 116 -6.48 -1.51 -21.46
N LEU A 117 -5.99 -2.52 -20.75
CA LEU A 117 -6.43 -3.91 -20.88
C LEU A 117 -7.49 -4.23 -19.83
N ASN A 118 -8.68 -4.64 -20.28
CA ASN A 118 -9.84 -4.88 -19.43
C ASN A 118 -10.19 -6.36 -19.29
N THR A 119 -11.11 -6.66 -18.37
CA THR A 119 -11.64 -8.02 -18.21
C THR A 119 -12.24 -8.50 -19.54
N GLY A 120 -11.71 -9.60 -20.07
CA GLY A 120 -12.13 -10.17 -21.35
C GLY A 120 -11.25 -9.78 -22.54
N ASP A 121 -10.34 -8.81 -22.40
CA ASP A 121 -9.37 -8.49 -23.46
C ASP A 121 -8.33 -9.61 -23.59
N GLU A 122 -8.05 -10.01 -24.83
CA GLU A 122 -6.93 -10.89 -25.14
C GLU A 122 -5.61 -10.11 -25.11
N MET A 123 -4.68 -10.59 -24.30
CA MET A 123 -3.38 -9.95 -24.09
C MET A 123 -2.27 -11.00 -23.94
N TYR A 124 -1.06 -10.56 -24.28
CA TYR A 124 0.15 -11.37 -24.31
C TYR A 124 1.17 -10.77 -23.36
N ILE A 125 1.85 -11.63 -22.60
CA ILE A 125 2.86 -11.23 -21.61
C ILE A 125 4.21 -11.36 -22.29
N ILE A 126 4.91 -10.23 -22.51
CA ILE A 126 6.24 -10.21 -23.13
C ILE A 126 7.31 -10.47 -22.07
N ASP A 127 7.17 -9.81 -20.93
CA ASP A 127 7.99 -10.04 -19.73
C ASP A 127 7.13 -9.91 -18.47
N GLU A 128 7.74 -9.92 -17.28
CA GLU A 128 6.97 -9.96 -16.04
C GLU A 128 6.08 -8.73 -15.77
N ASN A 129 6.34 -7.58 -16.41
CA ASN A 129 5.62 -6.32 -16.20
C ASN A 129 5.08 -5.70 -17.50
N ASN A 130 5.46 -6.24 -18.67
CA ASN A 130 5.07 -5.72 -19.98
C ASN A 130 4.06 -6.61 -20.69
N PHE A 131 3.04 -5.94 -21.21
CA PHE A 131 1.85 -6.56 -21.79
C PHE A 131 1.62 -6.01 -23.19
N VAL A 132 1.17 -6.84 -24.11
CA VAL A 132 0.79 -6.42 -25.46
C VAL A 132 -0.62 -6.90 -25.76
N CYS A 133 -1.46 -6.04 -26.32
CA CYS A 133 -2.81 -6.43 -26.74
C CYS A 133 -2.75 -7.38 -27.94
N LYS A 134 -3.82 -8.14 -28.18
CA LYS A 134 -3.91 -9.02 -29.34
C LYS A 134 -3.60 -8.33 -30.67
N ASP A 135 -4.13 -7.12 -30.88
CA ASP A 135 -3.96 -6.42 -32.15
C ASP A 135 -2.49 -6.13 -32.45
N ASP A 136 -1.73 -5.64 -31.46
CA ASP A 136 -0.31 -5.30 -31.65
C ASP A 136 0.59 -6.55 -31.61
N TYR A 137 0.19 -7.59 -30.89
CA TYR A 137 0.87 -8.88 -30.93
C TYR A 137 0.76 -9.52 -32.33
N LEU A 138 -0.42 -9.47 -32.95
CA LEU A 138 -0.61 -10.01 -34.29
C LEU A 138 0.12 -9.17 -35.36
N LYS A 139 0.07 -7.83 -35.27
CA LYS A 139 0.82 -6.95 -36.18
C LYS A 139 2.32 -7.24 -36.13
N SER A 140 2.89 -7.39 -34.94
CA SER A 140 4.32 -7.72 -34.79
C SER A 140 4.65 -9.14 -35.25
N SER A 141 3.73 -10.10 -35.10
CA SER A 141 3.87 -11.47 -35.61
C SER A 141 3.83 -11.54 -37.15
N THR A 142 3.04 -10.68 -37.80
CA THR A 142 2.94 -10.63 -39.27
C THR A 142 4.13 -9.95 -39.96
N VAL A 143 4.94 -9.18 -39.22
CA VAL A 143 6.12 -8.49 -39.78
C VAL A 143 7.34 -9.41 -39.91
N THR A 144 7.28 -10.63 -39.37
CA THR A 144 8.39 -11.61 -39.42
C THR A 144 8.65 -12.26 -40.80
N GLU A 145 8.00 -11.83 -41.88
CA GLU A 145 8.32 -12.29 -43.25
C GLU A 145 9.44 -11.49 -43.94
N ILE A 146 10.00 -10.44 -43.32
CA ILE A 146 11.17 -9.71 -43.88
C ILE A 146 12.27 -9.55 -42.82
N GLY A 147 12.99 -10.65 -42.55
CA GLY A 147 14.44 -10.61 -42.31
C GLY A 147 15.02 -10.07 -41.00
N VAL A 148 14.56 -10.52 -39.83
CA VAL A 148 15.39 -10.46 -38.60
C VAL A 148 15.33 -11.77 -37.81
N ASN A 149 16.51 -12.24 -37.40
CA ASN A 149 16.81 -13.56 -36.84
C ASN A 149 15.84 -14.07 -35.77
N SER A 150 15.44 -15.32 -35.99
CA SER A 150 14.63 -16.17 -35.14
C SER A 150 15.34 -16.55 -33.85
N GLY A 151 14.72 -16.27 -32.71
CA GLY A 151 15.13 -16.83 -31.42
C GLY A 151 14.45 -16.12 -30.24
N ASN A 152 13.40 -16.74 -29.70
CA ASN A 152 12.76 -16.44 -28.40
C ASN A 152 11.49 -15.58 -28.35
N LEU A 153 10.56 -15.73 -29.29
CA LEU A 153 9.15 -15.40 -29.01
C LEU A 153 8.36 -16.70 -28.87
N MET A 154 8.46 -17.28 -27.67
CA MET A 154 7.60 -18.40 -27.27
C MET A 154 6.18 -17.87 -27.04
N PRO A 155 5.15 -18.46 -27.65
CA PRO A 155 3.77 -18.17 -27.30
C PRO A 155 3.45 -18.82 -25.95
N LEU A 156 3.75 -18.13 -24.85
CA LEU A 156 3.41 -18.60 -23.52
C LEU A 156 1.91 -18.45 -23.26
N SER A 157 1.21 -19.50 -23.71
CA SER A 157 -0.09 -19.97 -23.26
C SER A 157 -1.26 -19.01 -23.42
N LYS A 158 -2.23 -19.48 -24.21
CA LYS A 158 -3.67 -19.23 -24.02
C LYS A 158 -4.05 -19.52 -22.56
N ARG A 159 -3.81 -18.57 -21.66
CA ARG A 159 -4.43 -18.52 -20.36
C ARG A 159 -5.17 -17.21 -20.37
N THR A 160 -6.46 -17.29 -20.67
CA THR A 160 -7.42 -16.27 -20.30
C THR A 160 -7.27 -16.08 -18.79
N TYR A 161 -6.40 -15.18 -18.37
CA TYR A 161 -6.24 -14.89 -16.96
C TYR A 161 -7.52 -14.19 -16.55
N ASN A 162 -8.31 -14.85 -15.70
CA ASN A 162 -9.46 -14.21 -15.08
C ASN A 162 -8.94 -13.05 -14.25
N ILE A 163 -9.13 -11.86 -14.78
CA ILE A 163 -8.82 -10.62 -14.09
C ILE A 163 -9.89 -10.45 -13.01
N ARG A 164 -9.55 -10.88 -11.78
CA ARG A 164 -10.37 -10.66 -10.58
C ARG A 164 -10.15 -9.26 -10.03
#